data_AF-A0A662HCR9-F1
#
_entry.id   AF-A0A662HCR9-F1
#
_cell.length_a   1.000
_cell.length_b   1.000
_cell.length_c   1.000
_cell.angle_alpha   90.00
_cell.angle_beta   90.00
_cell.angle_gamma   90.00
#
_symmetry.space_group_name_H-M   'P 1'
#
loop_
_entity.id
_entity.type
_entity.pdbx_description
1 polymer ?
#
loop_
_entity_poly.entity_id
_entity_poly.type
_entity_poly.pdbx_seq_one_letter_code
_entity_poly.pdbx_strand_id
1 'polypeptide(L)'
;DEALRLRLAPGRVELTYKGPRRAGPVKSRLEVTARVVDAQRILEILELLGFKEVARVRKRREIYELRGVEVALDQVEGLGEFIELESRGASPHELLELAKRLGAKELVAETYLEMILKRRGSAASL
;
A
#
# COMPACT_ATOMS: atom_id res chain seq x y z
N ASP A 1 10.83 1.21 -9.69
CA ASP A 1 9.99 2.31 -9.19
C ASP A 1 10.26 2.54 -7.72
N GLU A 2 10.35 3.80 -7.29
CA GLU A 2 10.47 4.22 -5.88
C GLU A 2 9.23 4.99 -5.45
N ALA A 3 8.96 5.08 -4.14
CA ALA A 3 7.84 5.87 -3.64
C ALA A 3 8.13 6.50 -2.28
N LEU A 4 7.66 7.73 -2.08
CA LEU A 4 7.61 8.40 -0.79
C LEU A 4 6.15 8.62 -0.40
N ARG A 5 5.78 8.28 0.83
CA ARG A 5 4.40 8.34 1.30
C ARG A 5 4.33 8.91 2.70
N LEU A 6 3.58 9.99 2.86
CA LEU A 6 3.05 10.40 4.16
C LEU A 6 1.70 9.72 4.39
N ARG A 7 1.55 8.99 5.51
CA ARG A 7 0.31 8.32 5.91
C ARG A 7 -0.20 8.96 7.19
N LEU A 8 -1.49 9.28 7.20
CA LEU A 8 -2.24 9.66 8.39
C LEU A 8 -3.16 8.49 8.76
N ALA A 9 -3.08 8.06 10.01
CA ALA A 9 -3.93 7.03 10.62
C ALA A 9 -4.39 7.51 12.01
N PRO A 10 -5.44 6.91 12.60
CA PRO A 10 -5.87 7.27 13.95
C PRO A 10 -4.71 7.21 14.95
N GLY A 11 -4.36 8.34 15.55
CA GLY A 11 -3.28 8.46 16.53
C GLY A 11 -1.86 8.26 15.99
N ARG A 12 -1.65 8.18 14.66
CA ARG A 12 -0.33 7.90 14.09
C ARG A 12 -0.14 8.59 12.73
N VAL A 13 0.99 9.28 12.58
CA VAL A 13 1.46 9.79 11.30
C VAL A 13 2.82 9.17 10.98
N GLU A 14 3.00 8.73 9.73
CA GLU A 14 4.21 8.06 9.28
C GLU A 14 4.68 8.60 7.93
N LEU A 15 5.98 8.86 7.83
CA LEU A 15 6.66 9.04 6.55
C LEU A 15 7.37 7.73 6.20
N THR A 16 7.04 7.17 5.04
CA THR A 16 7.66 5.93 4.52
C THR A 16 8.33 6.20 3.19
N TYR A 17 9.64 5.95 3.12
CA TYR A 17 10.35 5.77 1.85
C TYR A 17 10.34 4.29 1.47
N LYS A 18 9.98 4.00 0.22
CA LYS A 18 10.00 2.67 -0.38
C LYS A 18 11.02 2.67 -1.52
N GLY A 19 12.16 2.01 -1.30
CA GLY A 19 13.22 1.85 -2.31
C GLY A 19 12.79 0.94 -3.46
N PRO A 20 13.60 0.75 -4.51
CA PRO A 20 13.19 -0.01 -5.70
C PRO A 20 12.72 -1.44 -5.38
N ARG A 21 11.74 -1.95 -6.14
CA ARG A 21 11.32 -3.35 -6.04
C ARG A 21 12.49 -4.28 -6.40
N ARG A 22 12.68 -5.33 -5.61
CA ARG A 22 13.64 -6.40 -5.94
C ARG A 22 13.08 -7.27 -7.06
N ALA A 23 13.96 -7.85 -7.87
CA ALA A 23 13.55 -8.83 -8.87
C ALA A 23 13.05 -10.12 -8.19
N GLY A 24 11.92 -10.66 -8.65
CA GLY A 24 11.35 -11.92 -8.15
C GLY A 24 9.82 -11.94 -8.11
N PRO A 25 9.21 -13.07 -7.73
CA PRO A 25 7.75 -13.25 -7.71
C PRO A 25 7.07 -12.55 -6.52
N VAL A 26 7.85 -12.13 -5.51
CA VAL A 26 7.35 -11.46 -4.31
C VAL A 26 7.60 -9.96 -4.45
N LYS A 27 6.59 -9.15 -4.11
CA LYS A 27 6.68 -7.68 -4.07
C LYS A 27 7.55 -7.20 -2.89
N SER A 28 8.81 -7.61 -2.83
CA SER A 28 9.75 -7.23 -1.79
C SER A 28 10.52 -5.96 -2.18
N ARG A 29 10.70 -5.06 -1.22
CA ARG A 29 11.48 -3.82 -1.38
C ARG A 29 11.98 -3.32 -0.03
N LEU A 30 12.99 -2.45 -0.04
CA LEU A 30 13.40 -1.72 1.15
C LEU A 30 12.27 -0.77 1.55
N GLU A 31 11.90 -0.78 2.82
CA GLU A 31 11.01 0.22 3.42
C GLU A 31 11.67 0.84 4.64
N VAL A 32 11.78 2.17 4.63
CA VAL A 32 12.24 2.95 5.77
C VAL A 32 11.06 3.78 6.24
N THR A 33 10.59 3.54 7.47
CA THR A 33 9.42 4.23 8.04
C THR A 33 9.80 4.95 9.32
N ALA A 34 9.45 6.23 9.40
CA ALA A 34 9.58 7.04 10.61
C ALA A 34 8.21 7.52 11.06
N ARG A 35 7.95 7.51 12.39
CA ARG A 35 6.83 8.23 12.97
C ARG A 35 7.15 9.72 12.97
N VAL A 36 6.16 10.53 12.63
CA VAL A 36 6.28 11.99 12.65
C VAL A 36 5.19 12.58 13.54
N VAL A 37 5.48 13.72 14.14
CA VAL A 37 4.57 14.38 15.08
C VAL A 37 3.54 15.24 14.34
N ASP A 38 4.00 16.00 13.33
CA ASP A 38 3.21 17.00 12.63
C ASP A 38 3.20 16.68 11.12
N ALA A 39 2.05 16.27 10.61
CA ALA A 39 1.90 15.92 9.19
C ALA A 39 2.05 17.16 8.30
N GLN A 40 1.53 18.29 8.73
CA GLN A 40 1.51 19.54 7.99
C GLN A 40 2.93 20.10 7.83
N ARG A 41 3.74 20.06 8.89
CA ARG A 41 5.16 20.45 8.81
C ARG A 41 5.97 19.54 7.90
N ILE A 42 5.70 18.24 7.92
CA ILE A 42 6.36 17.32 7.00
C ILE A 42 5.94 17.58 5.55
N LEU A 43 4.66 17.86 5.28
CA LEU A 43 4.21 18.26 3.94
C LEU A 43 4.90 19.53 3.47
N GLU A 44 4.96 20.57 4.31
CA GLU A 44 5.65 21.84 4.02
C GLU A 44 7.13 21.61 3.66
N ILE A 45 7.86 20.80 4.46
CA ILE A 45 9.25 20.44 4.16
C ILE A 45 9.37 19.72 2.82
N LEU A 46 8.50 18.75 2.54
CA LEU A 46 8.54 17.98 1.29
C LEU A 46 8.27 18.87 0.08
N GLU A 47 7.31 19.80 0.17
CA GLU A 47 7.01 20.77 -0.89
C GLU A 47 8.20 21.70 -1.14
N LEU A 48 8.86 22.21 -0.10
CA LEU A 48 10.05 23.05 -0.20
C LEU A 48 11.25 22.30 -0.80
N LEU A 49 11.35 20.99 -0.58
CA LEU A 49 12.34 20.11 -1.21
C LEU A 49 11.99 19.72 -2.65
N GLY A 50 10.86 20.20 -3.19
CA GLY A 50 10.44 20.01 -4.57
C GLY A 50 9.59 18.76 -4.82
N PHE A 51 9.16 18.04 -3.76
CA PHE A 51 8.19 16.96 -3.92
C PHE A 51 6.81 17.53 -4.22
N LYS A 52 5.99 16.75 -4.95
CA LYS A 52 4.60 17.09 -5.25
C LYS A 52 3.70 15.91 -4.90
N GLU A 53 2.50 16.18 -4.38
CA GLU A 53 1.50 15.13 -4.15
C GLU A 53 1.06 14.54 -5.50
N VAL A 54 1.35 13.25 -5.72
CA VAL A 54 0.98 12.55 -6.97
C VAL A 54 -0.43 11.99 -6.92
N ALA A 55 -0.85 11.49 -5.75
CA ALA A 55 -2.19 10.97 -5.51
C ALA A 55 -2.43 10.78 -4.00
N ARG A 56 -3.71 10.67 -3.65
CA ARG A 56 -4.17 10.34 -2.30
C ARG A 56 -4.90 9.01 -2.32
N VAL A 57 -4.44 8.06 -1.50
CA VAL A 57 -5.12 6.78 -1.27
C VAL A 57 -5.86 6.86 0.06
N ARG A 58 -7.19 6.80 0.02
CA ARG A 58 -8.04 6.72 1.22
C ARG A 58 -8.62 5.31 1.33
N LYS A 59 -8.53 4.74 2.53
CA LYS A 59 -9.04 3.39 2.79
C LYS A 59 -9.41 3.18 4.25
N ARG A 60 -10.32 2.24 4.49
CA ARG A 60 -10.50 1.58 5.78
C ARG A 60 -9.76 0.24 5.73
N ARG A 61 -8.94 -0.04 6.75
CA ARG A 61 -8.22 -1.31 6.90
C ARG A 61 -8.63 -1.99 8.19
N GLU A 62 -8.97 -3.26 8.11
CA GLU A 62 -9.09 -4.16 9.25
C GLU A 62 -7.93 -5.16 9.21
N ILE A 63 -7.23 -5.35 10.33
CA ILE A 63 -6.05 -6.22 10.41
C ILE A 63 -6.39 -7.40 11.32
N TYR A 64 -6.10 -8.60 10.83
CA TYR A 64 -6.23 -9.86 11.55
C TYR A 64 -4.90 -10.61 11.48
N GLU A 65 -4.67 -11.50 12.44
CA GLU A 65 -3.55 -12.44 12.40
C GLU A 65 -4.10 -13.87 12.35
N LEU A 66 -3.64 -14.63 11.38
CA LEU A 66 -4.02 -16.04 11.22
C LEU A 66 -2.76 -16.88 10.98
N ARG A 67 -2.35 -17.63 12.00
CA ARG A 67 -1.22 -18.58 11.91
C ARG A 67 0.08 -17.93 11.41
N GLY A 68 0.40 -16.73 11.89
CA GLY A 68 1.61 -15.99 11.47
C GLY A 68 1.52 -15.37 10.07
N VAL A 69 0.31 -15.24 9.53
CA VAL A 69 0.00 -14.42 8.35
C VAL A 69 -0.81 -13.22 8.82
N GLU A 70 -0.33 -12.02 8.54
CA GLU A 70 -1.11 -10.80 8.67
C GLU A 70 -2.10 -10.74 7.50
N VAL A 71 -3.40 -10.63 7.82
CA VAL A 71 -4.49 -10.50 6.86
C VAL A 71 -5.06 -9.10 6.99
N ALA A 72 -4.90 -8.29 5.95
CA ALA A 72 -5.45 -6.94 5.90
C ALA A 72 -6.61 -6.88 4.91
N LEU A 73 -7.82 -6.61 5.42
CA LEU A 73 -9.01 -6.35 4.63
C LEU A 73 -9.14 -4.85 4.38
N ASP A 74 -9.02 -4.45 3.12
CA ASP A 74 -8.99 -3.06 2.71
C ASP A 74 -10.22 -2.70 1.88
N GLN A 75 -10.97 -1.68 2.32
CA GLN A 75 -11.93 -0.99 1.46
C GLN A 75 -11.31 0.34 1.02
N VAL A 76 -10.97 0.44 -0.26
CA VAL A 76 -10.23 1.55 -0.86
C VAL A 76 -11.17 2.44 -1.67
N GLU A 77 -11.21 3.72 -1.33
CA GLU A 77 -12.07 4.70 -2.00
C GLU A 77 -11.77 4.74 -3.50
N GLY A 78 -12.80 4.50 -4.31
CA GLY A 78 -12.68 4.51 -5.77
C GLY A 78 -11.98 3.29 -6.38
N LEU A 79 -11.56 2.27 -5.62
CA LEU A 79 -11.00 1.03 -6.15
C LEU A 79 -11.76 -0.25 -5.74
N GLY A 80 -12.46 -0.26 -4.60
CA GLY A 80 -13.21 -1.41 -4.11
C GLY A 80 -12.53 -2.13 -2.95
N GLU A 81 -12.75 -3.44 -2.84
CA GLU A 81 -12.33 -4.28 -1.72
C GLU A 81 -11.14 -5.18 -2.07
N PHE A 82 -10.22 -5.32 -1.13
CA PHE A 82 -8.98 -6.06 -1.31
C PHE A 82 -8.60 -6.84 -0.05
N ILE A 83 -7.88 -7.93 -0.26
CA ILE A 83 -7.23 -8.70 0.80
C ILE A 83 -5.72 -8.65 0.53
N GLU A 84 -4.96 -8.11 1.48
CA GLU A 84 -3.50 -8.21 1.51
C GLU A 84 -3.08 -9.29 2.52
N LEU A 85 -2.17 -10.18 2.10
CA LEU A 85 -1.61 -11.22 2.95
C LEU A 85 -0.09 -11.01 3.05
N GLU A 86 0.41 -10.81 4.27
CA GLU A 86 1.83 -10.65 4.55
C GLU A 86 2.31 -11.73 5.53
N SER A 87 3.42 -12.40 5.22
CA SER A 87 4.05 -13.37 6.12
C SER A 87 5.55 -13.41 5.92
N ARG A 88 6.27 -13.74 7.00
CA ARG A 88 7.72 -14.03 6.98
C ARG A 88 8.04 -15.52 6.93
N GLY A 89 7.04 -16.38 7.12
CA GLY A 89 7.23 -17.84 7.23
C GLY A 89 6.43 -18.65 6.21
N ALA A 90 5.28 -18.14 5.76
CA ALA A 90 4.46 -18.85 4.79
C ALA A 90 5.05 -18.79 3.37
N SER A 91 4.99 -19.91 2.67
CA SER A 91 5.34 -19.99 1.25
C SER A 91 4.30 -19.27 0.37
N PRO A 92 4.67 -18.83 -0.85
CA PRO A 92 3.71 -18.25 -1.78
C PRO A 92 2.50 -19.14 -2.06
N HIS A 93 2.69 -20.46 -2.12
CA HIS A 93 1.60 -21.42 -2.33
C HIS A 93 0.60 -21.41 -1.17
N GLU A 94 1.07 -21.38 0.08
CA GLU A 94 0.19 -21.31 1.26
C GLU A 94 -0.61 -20.01 1.30
N LEU A 95 0.01 -18.89 0.94
CA LEU A 95 -0.67 -17.59 0.87
C LEU A 95 -1.76 -17.59 -0.22
N LEU A 96 -1.49 -18.18 -1.38
CA LEU A 96 -2.47 -18.30 -2.46
C LEU A 96 -3.67 -19.18 -2.07
N GLU A 97 -3.43 -20.30 -1.41
CA GLU A 97 -4.50 -21.17 -0.92
C GLU A 97 -5.32 -20.49 0.19
N LEU A 98 -4.67 -19.74 1.08
CA LEU A 98 -5.37 -18.94 2.07
C LEU A 98 -6.24 -17.85 1.40
N ALA A 99 -5.70 -17.12 0.43
CA ALA A 99 -6.44 -16.10 -0.30
C ALA A 99 -7.72 -16.68 -0.94
N LYS A 100 -7.63 -17.84 -1.59
CA LYS A 100 -8.80 -18.53 -2.17
C LYS A 100 -9.84 -18.89 -1.11
N ARG A 101 -9.41 -19.41 0.04
CA ARG A 101 -10.30 -19.77 1.15
C ARG A 101 -11.00 -18.56 1.76
N LEU A 102 -10.35 -17.40 1.75
CA LEU A 102 -10.92 -16.12 2.17
C LEU A 102 -11.81 -15.47 1.09
N GLY A 103 -12.02 -16.14 -0.05
CA GLY A 103 -12.90 -15.67 -1.12
C GLY A 103 -12.25 -14.72 -2.12
N ALA A 104 -10.92 -14.57 -2.11
CA ALA A 104 -10.22 -13.79 -3.12
C ALA A 104 -10.40 -14.42 -4.50
N LYS A 105 -10.80 -13.60 -5.48
CA LYS A 105 -11.12 -14.05 -6.85
C LYS A 105 -9.98 -13.82 -7.83
N GLU A 106 -9.18 -12.80 -7.60
CA GLU A 106 -8.16 -12.32 -8.53
C GLU A 106 -6.93 -11.86 -7.75
N LEU A 107 -5.75 -12.07 -8.33
CA LEU A 107 -4.50 -11.52 -7.84
C LEU A 107 -4.19 -10.20 -8.51
N VAL A 108 -3.90 -9.17 -7.70
CA VAL A 108 -3.58 -7.83 -8.20
C VAL A 108 -2.08 -7.58 -8.04
N ALA A 109 -1.39 -7.37 -9.17
CA ALA A 109 0.04 -7.10 -9.20
C ALA A 109 0.38 -5.63 -8.92
N GLU A 110 -0.54 -4.72 -9.25
CA GLU A 110 -0.44 -3.30 -8.98
C GLU A 110 -0.56 -2.98 -7.48
N THR A 111 -0.02 -1.82 -7.12
CA THR A 111 -0.31 -1.12 -5.86
C THR A 111 -1.53 -0.23 -6.03
N TYR A 112 -2.18 0.15 -4.93
CA TYR A 112 -3.30 1.11 -5.00
C TYR A 112 -2.94 2.43 -5.67
N LEU A 113 -1.70 2.91 -5.50
CA LEU A 113 -1.22 4.10 -6.19
C LEU A 113 -1.22 3.90 -7.71
N GLU A 114 -0.65 2.80 -8.19
CA GLU A 114 -0.62 2.46 -9.62
C GLU A 114 -2.04 2.32 -10.19
N MET A 115 -2.94 1.67 -9.46
CA MET A 115 -4.35 1.52 -9.88
C MET A 115 -5.07 2.88 -9.99
N ILE A 116 -4.87 3.78 -9.02
CA ILE A 116 -5.44 5.14 -9.06
C ILE A 116 -4.87 5.92 -10.23
N LEU A 117 -3.55 5.89 -10.44
CA LEU A 117 -2.91 6.62 -11.53
C LEU A 117 -3.35 6.09 -12.90
N LYS A 118 -3.48 4.76 -13.06
CA LYS A 118 -4.03 4.15 -14.27
C LYS A 118 -5.46 4.64 -14.54
N ARG A 119 -6.35 4.61 -13.54
CA ARG A 119 -7.73 5.12 -13.71
C ARG A 119 -7.77 6.61 -14.09
N ARG A 120 -6.93 7.44 -13.48
CA ARG A 120 -6.84 8.88 -13.83
C ARG A 120 -6.34 9.10 -15.26
N GLY A 121 -5.32 8.36 -15.68
CA GLY A 121 -4.81 8.43 -17.05
C GLY A 121 -5.87 7.98 -18.07
N SER A 122 -6.64 6.94 -17.76
CA SER A 122 -7.75 6.49 -18.63
C SER A 122 -8.91 7.50 -18.67
N ALA A 123 -9.22 8.17 -17.56
CA ALA A 123 -10.28 9.17 -17.49
C ALA A 123 -9.92 10.51 -18.14
N ALA A 124 -8.62 10.85 -18.26
CA ALA A 124 -8.16 12.04 -18.97
C ALA A 124 -8.06 11.83 -20.50
N SER A 125 -8.28 10.59 -20.97
CA SER A 125 -8.20 10.20 -22.39
C SER A 125 -9.58 10.05 -23.06
N LEU A 126 -10.66 10.41 -22.36
CA LEU A 126 -12.05 10.41 -22.81
C LEU A 126 -12.61 11.83 -22.73
#